data_AF-A0A960RIM0-F1
#
_entry.id   AF-A0A960RIM0-F1
#
_cell.length_a   1.000
_cell.length_b   1.000
_cell.length_c   1.000
_cell.angle_alpha   90.00
_cell.angle_beta   90.00
_cell.angle_gamma   90.00
#
_symmetry.space_group_name_H-M   'P 1'
#
loop_
_entity.id
_entity.type
_entity.pdbx_description
1 polymer ?
#
loop_
_entity_poly.entity_id
_entity_poly.type
_entity_poly.pdbx_seq_one_letter_code
_entity_poly.pdbx_strand_id
1 'polypeptide(L)'
;MKKIDRIATVYALLAGACDGLTGLMLLAAPVFTLKLMGIATVPTEPVYMQWIGAFVFSVGSSYFLPFLSSAPTTRRRRAIGVLEFTAYIRLVIAAFTAIAILRGLLDPAWIAVTLTDLILASVQITLLKLGAFQAGEK
;
A
#
# COMPACT_ATOMS: atom_id res chain seq x y z
N MET A 1 7.57 23.95 -0.47
CA MET A 1 6.60 22.84 -0.58
C MET A 1 5.29 23.31 -0.01
N LYS A 2 4.16 23.06 -0.69
CA LYS A 2 2.84 23.36 -0.13
C LYS A 2 2.61 22.49 1.11
N LYS A 3 1.74 22.91 2.04
CA LYS A 3 1.38 22.11 3.22
C LYS A 3 0.89 20.71 2.81
N ILE A 4 0.10 20.64 1.74
CA ILE A 4 -0.42 19.39 1.16
C ILE A 4 0.70 18.46 0.67
N ASP A 5 1.75 18.99 0.05
CA ASP A 5 2.92 18.18 -0.40
C ASP A 5 3.63 17.54 0.79
N ARG A 6 3.73 18.27 1.91
CA ARG A 6 4.36 17.75 3.13
C ARG A 6 3.54 16.61 3.73
N ILE A 7 2.22 16.79 3.80
CA ILE A 7 1.30 15.75 4.28
C ILE A 7 1.39 14.53 3.37
N ALA A 8 1.33 14.71 2.05
CA ALA A 8 1.41 13.62 1.09
C ALA A 8 2.78 12.90 1.13
N THR A 9 3.86 13.62 1.41
CA THR A 9 5.19 13.04 1.63
C THR A 9 5.20 12.15 2.88
N VAL A 10 4.73 12.67 4.02
CA VAL A 10 4.66 11.89 5.27
C VAL A 10 3.78 10.67 5.08
N TYR A 11 2.61 10.84 4.46
CA TYR A 11 1.73 9.75 4.09
C TYR A 11 2.44 8.68 3.26
N ALA A 12 3.11 9.07 2.17
CA ALA A 12 3.80 8.13 1.28
C ALA A 12 4.89 7.34 2.01
N LEU A 13 5.65 8.00 2.89
CA LEU A 13 6.69 7.35 3.68
C LEU A 13 6.09 6.35 4.68
N LEU A 14 5.02 6.72 5.38
CA LEU A 14 4.37 5.85 6.36
C LEU A 14 3.67 4.66 5.69
N ALA A 15 2.91 4.90 4.62
CA ALA A 15 2.24 3.84 3.86
C ALA A 15 3.26 2.89 3.23
N GLY A 16 4.30 3.44 2.58
CA GLY A 16 5.37 2.65 1.99
C GLY A 16 6.16 1.82 3.01
N ALA A 17 6.44 2.39 4.19
CA ALA A 17 7.09 1.65 5.28
C ALA A 17 6.19 0.55 5.84
N CYS A 18 4.90 0.82 6.03
CA CYS A 18 3.94 -0.16 6.52
C CYS A 18 3.82 -1.36 5.56
N ASP A 19 3.57 -1.10 4.28
CA ASP A 19 3.49 -2.13 3.25
C ASP A 19 4.85 -2.85 3.11
N GLY A 20 5.94 -2.10 3.05
CA GLY A 20 7.29 -2.64 2.89
C GLY A 20 7.67 -3.59 4.02
N LEU A 21 7.45 -3.19 5.28
CA LEU A 21 7.71 -4.04 6.44
C LEU A 21 6.80 -5.26 6.44
N THR A 22 5.50 -5.10 6.16
CA THR A 22 4.56 -6.22 6.10
C THR A 22 4.95 -7.23 5.01
N GLY A 23 5.28 -6.74 3.81
CA GLY A 23 5.74 -7.58 2.71
C GLY A 23 7.06 -8.29 3.01
N LEU A 24 8.01 -7.60 3.64
CA LEU A 24 9.28 -8.20 4.06
C LEU A 24 9.07 -9.29 5.13
N MET A 25 8.18 -9.05 6.09
CA MET A 25 7.82 -10.03 7.10
C MET A 25 7.11 -11.24 6.49
N LEU A 26 6.18 -11.04 5.54
CA LEU A 26 5.54 -12.15 4.81
C LEU A 26 6.53 -12.95 3.97
N LEU A 27 7.52 -12.28 3.36
CA LEU A 27 8.58 -12.93 2.58
C LEU A 27 9.49 -13.79 3.46
N ALA A 28 9.93 -13.27 4.61
CA ALA A 28 10.88 -13.95 5.49
C ALA A 28 10.22 -14.95 6.46
N ALA A 29 9.06 -14.61 7.00
CA ALA A 29 8.36 -15.34 8.06
C ALA A 29 6.82 -15.25 7.90
N PRO A 30 6.25 -15.86 6.83
CA PRO A 30 4.82 -15.74 6.50
C PRO A 30 3.91 -16.19 7.64
N VAL A 31 4.19 -17.35 8.25
CA VAL A 31 3.36 -17.92 9.33
C VAL A 31 3.34 -17.01 10.56
N PHE A 32 4.48 -16.45 10.94
CA PHE A 32 4.58 -15.51 12.05
C PHE A 32 3.78 -14.23 11.75
N THR A 33 3.91 -13.71 10.54
CA THR A 33 3.24 -12.48 10.12
C THR A 33 1.71 -12.64 10.10
N LEU A 34 1.21 -13.75 9.57
CA LEU A 34 -0.22 -14.06 9.57
C LEU A 34 -0.77 -14.20 11.00
N LYS A 35 -0.03 -14.84 11.90
CA LYS A 35 -0.40 -14.90 13.33
C LYS A 35 -0.45 -13.52 13.98
N LEU A 36 0.50 -12.63 13.66
CA LEU A 36 0.49 -11.25 14.14
C LEU A 36 -0.71 -10.46 13.62
N MET A 37 -1.15 -10.75 12.39
CA MET A 37 -2.37 -10.21 11.80
C MET A 37 -3.65 -10.86 12.35
N GLY A 38 -3.56 -11.81 13.29
CA GLY A 38 -4.70 -12.50 13.86
C GLY A 38 -5.34 -13.55 12.94
N ILE A 39 -4.67 -13.94 11.85
CA ILE A 39 -5.17 -14.93 10.90
C ILE A 39 -4.86 -16.32 11.45
N ALA A 40 -5.91 -17.05 11.82
CA ALA A 40 -5.79 -18.37 12.44
C ALA A 40 -5.46 -19.47 11.42
N THR A 41 -5.91 -19.29 10.19
CA THR A 41 -5.71 -20.23 9.08
C THR A 41 -4.33 -20.04 8.47
N VAL A 42 -3.37 -20.83 8.93
CA VAL A 42 -2.02 -20.86 8.35
C VAL A 42 -2.02 -21.73 7.09
N PRO A 43 -1.51 -21.24 5.95
CA PRO A 43 -1.43 -22.03 4.74
C PRO A 43 -0.54 -23.26 4.93
N THR A 44 -0.94 -24.38 4.33
CA THR A 44 -0.12 -25.60 4.29
C THR A 44 1.18 -25.38 3.53
N GLU A 45 1.15 -24.51 2.50
CA GLU A 45 2.30 -24.16 1.67
C GLU A 45 2.66 -22.66 1.83
N PRO A 46 3.68 -22.31 2.62
CA PRO A 46 4.03 -20.92 2.91
C PRO A 46 4.49 -20.12 1.69
N VAL A 47 4.95 -20.80 0.63
CA VAL A 47 5.55 -20.18 -0.56
C VAL A 47 4.63 -19.16 -1.24
N TYR A 48 3.31 -19.41 -1.26
CA TYR A 48 2.36 -18.47 -1.84
C TYR A 48 2.26 -17.17 -1.04
N MET A 49 2.36 -17.25 0.29
CA MET A 49 2.39 -16.07 1.15
C MET A 49 3.71 -15.32 1.04
N GLN A 50 4.82 -16.03 0.83
CA GLN A 50 6.11 -15.39 0.54
C GLN A 50 6.08 -14.67 -0.81
N TRP A 51 5.44 -15.27 -1.82
CA TRP A 51 5.24 -14.63 -3.11
C TRP A 51 4.37 -13.37 -3.01
N ILE A 52 3.27 -13.42 -2.25
CA ILE A 52 2.47 -12.24 -1.91
C ILE A 52 3.32 -11.21 -1.16
N GLY A 53 4.14 -11.66 -0.21
CA GLY A 53 5.07 -10.82 0.53
C GLY A 53 6.05 -10.08 -0.38
N ALA A 54 6.64 -10.76 -1.37
CA ALA A 54 7.50 -10.13 -2.38
C ALA A 54 6.77 -9.06 -3.19
N PHE A 55 5.51 -9.32 -3.57
CA PHE A 55 4.68 -8.34 -4.26
C PHE A 55 4.37 -7.12 -3.38
N VAL A 56 3.93 -7.34 -2.13
CA VAL A 56 3.62 -6.27 -1.17
C VAL A 56 4.86 -5.45 -0.82
N PHE A 57 6.02 -6.10 -0.66
CA PHE A 57 7.30 -5.41 -0.47
C PHE A 57 7.66 -4.54 -1.69
N SER A 58 7.42 -5.03 -2.89
CA SER A 58 7.65 -4.28 -4.13
C SER A 58 6.73 -3.05 -4.22
N VAL A 59 5.46 -3.19 -3.84
CA VAL A 59 4.51 -2.07 -3.76
C VAL A 59 4.94 -1.06 -2.70
N GLY A 60 5.26 -1.51 -1.49
CA GLY A 60 5.71 -0.64 -0.39
C GLY A 60 7.01 0.10 -0.71
N SER A 61 7.99 -0.58 -1.30
CA SER A 61 9.24 0.05 -1.73
C SER A 61 9.06 1.06 -2.87
N SER A 62 8.02 0.91 -3.71
CA SER A 62 7.74 1.85 -4.81
C SER A 62 7.45 3.28 -4.33
N TYR A 63 6.90 3.45 -3.12
CA TYR A 63 6.66 4.76 -2.49
C TYR A 63 7.96 5.56 -2.29
N PHE A 64 9.12 4.91 -2.25
CA PHE A 64 10.40 5.58 -2.05
C PHE A 64 11.08 6.02 -3.37
N LEU A 65 10.65 5.48 -4.52
CA LEU A 65 11.20 5.79 -5.85
C LEU A 65 11.21 7.27 -6.24
N PRO A 66 10.21 8.10 -5.86
CA PRO A 66 10.25 9.53 -6.13
C PRO A 66 11.45 10.22 -5.48
N PHE A 67 11.87 9.78 -4.30
CA PHE A 67 12.93 10.42 -3.51
C PHE A 67 14.35 10.06 -3.98
N LEU A 68 14.49 9.02 -4.80
CA LEU A 68 15.76 8.68 -5.46
C LEU A 68 16.17 9.71 -6.53
N SER A 69 15.24 10.55 -6.99
CA SER A 69 15.55 11.62 -7.94
C SER A 69 15.81 12.94 -7.22
N SER A 70 16.95 13.56 -7.52
CA SER A 70 17.28 14.93 -7.07
C SER A 70 16.55 16.01 -7.88
N ALA A 71 16.06 15.69 -9.08
CA ALA A 71 15.34 16.63 -9.94
C ALA A 71 13.91 16.88 -9.43
N PRO A 72 13.53 18.14 -9.06
CA PRO A 72 12.23 18.42 -8.44
C PRO A 72 11.01 18.07 -9.30
N THR A 73 11.10 18.28 -10.61
CA THR A 73 10.02 18.00 -11.58
C THR A 73 9.80 16.48 -11.73
N THR A 74 10.88 15.72 -11.89
CA THR A 74 10.85 14.25 -11.95
C THR A 74 10.34 13.65 -10.66
N ARG A 75 10.79 14.15 -9.50
CA ARG A 75 10.31 13.72 -8.18
C ARG A 75 8.79 13.88 -8.05
N ARG A 76 8.25 15.04 -8.43
CA ARG A 76 6.80 15.29 -8.38
C ARG A 76 6.02 14.34 -9.29
N ARG A 77 6.45 14.20 -10.55
CA ARG A 77 5.78 13.32 -11.51
C ARG A 77 5.77 11.86 -11.05
N ARG A 78 6.89 11.39 -10.51
CA ARG A 78 6.98 10.04 -9.91
C ARG A 78 6.08 9.89 -8.68
N ALA A 79 6.05 10.89 -7.80
CA ALA A 79 5.21 10.85 -6.60
C ALA A 79 3.72 10.75 -6.97
N ILE A 80 3.26 11.53 -7.95
CA ILE A 80 1.89 11.46 -8.47
C ILE A 80 1.61 10.06 -9.01
N GLY A 81 2.43 9.58 -9.95
CA GLY A 81 2.22 8.27 -10.58
C GLY A 81 2.23 7.10 -9.59
N VAL A 82 3.12 7.14 -8.58
CA VAL A 82 3.14 6.12 -7.53
C VAL A 82 1.89 6.19 -6.66
N LEU A 83 1.44 7.39 -6.25
CA LEU A 83 0.23 7.54 -5.44
C LEU A 83 -1.02 7.09 -6.21
N GLU A 84 -1.14 7.41 -7.49
CA GLU A 84 -2.24 6.98 -8.36
C GLU A 84 -2.26 5.46 -8.52
N PHE A 85 -1.11 4.88 -8.88
CA PHE A 85 -1.02 3.43 -9.13
C PHE A 85 -1.27 2.62 -7.86
N THR A 86 -0.68 3.03 -6.75
CA THR A 86 -0.88 2.32 -5.47
C THR A 86 -2.30 2.48 -4.94
N ALA A 87 -2.95 3.63 -5.12
CA ALA A 87 -4.38 3.78 -4.79
C ALA A 87 -5.25 2.84 -5.62
N TYR A 88 -4.97 2.69 -6.92
CA TYR A 88 -5.66 1.72 -7.78
C TYR A 88 -5.47 0.28 -7.28
N ILE A 89 -4.23 -0.13 -7.01
CA ILE A 89 -3.94 -1.48 -6.49
C ILE A 89 -4.70 -1.72 -5.18
N ARG A 90 -4.69 -0.77 -4.24
CA ARG A 90 -5.41 -0.89 -2.97
C ARG A 90 -6.91 -1.07 -3.16
N LEU A 91 -7.54 -0.32 -4.08
CA LEU A 91 -8.96 -0.50 -4.37
C LEU A 91 -9.26 -1.90 -4.94
N VAL A 92 -8.41 -2.41 -5.83
CA VAL A 92 -8.55 -3.76 -6.37
C VAL A 92 -8.41 -4.82 -5.27
N ILE A 93 -7.40 -4.70 -4.41
CA ILE A 93 -7.18 -5.63 -3.29
C ILE A 93 -8.31 -5.56 -2.27
N ALA A 94 -8.79 -4.36 -1.92
CA ALA A 94 -9.93 -4.18 -1.04
C ALA A 94 -11.20 -4.84 -1.62
N ALA A 95 -11.50 -4.62 -2.90
CA ALA A 95 -12.66 -5.22 -3.55
C ALA A 95 -12.54 -6.76 -3.58
N PHE A 96 -11.37 -7.28 -3.97
CA PHE A 96 -11.12 -8.71 -3.99
C PHE A 96 -11.27 -9.35 -2.60
N THR A 97 -10.60 -8.78 -1.59
CA THR A 97 -10.63 -9.32 -0.22
C THR A 97 -12.03 -9.27 0.38
N ALA A 98 -12.78 -8.18 0.16
CA ALA A 98 -14.17 -8.08 0.58
C ALA A 98 -15.05 -9.20 -0.05
N ILE A 99 -14.94 -9.40 -1.36
CA ILE A 99 -15.71 -10.43 -2.07
C ILE A 99 -15.30 -11.84 -1.61
N ALA A 100 -14.01 -12.08 -1.42
CA ALA A 100 -13.50 -13.37 -0.95
C ALA A 100 -14.00 -13.72 0.46
N ILE A 101 -14.04 -12.74 1.37
CA ILE A 101 -14.62 -12.89 2.72
C ILE A 101 -16.12 -13.19 2.62
N LEU A 102 -16.88 -12.42 1.82
CA LEU A 102 -18.32 -12.64 1.65
C LEU A 102 -18.66 -14.01 1.07
N ARG A 103 -17.76 -14.59 0.27
CA ARG A 103 -17.90 -15.94 -0.30
C ARG A 103 -17.41 -17.06 0.64
N GLY A 104 -16.90 -16.72 1.82
CA GLY A 104 -16.31 -17.69 2.75
C GLY A 104 -14.99 -18.31 2.25
N LEU A 105 -14.32 -17.67 1.29
CA LEU A 105 -13.04 -18.14 0.73
C LEU A 105 -11.83 -17.62 1.52
N LEU A 106 -12.03 -16.58 2.32
CA LEU A 106 -10.99 -15.93 3.10
C LEU A 106 -11.46 -15.77 4.55
N ASP A 107 -10.55 -15.97 5.49
CA ASP A 107 -10.80 -15.83 6.93
C ASP A 107 -11.27 -14.40 7.27
N PRO A 108 -12.33 -14.21 8.08
CA PRO A 108 -12.83 -12.89 8.46
C PRO A 108 -11.76 -11.95 9.05
N ALA A 109 -10.68 -12.47 9.64
CA ALA A 109 -9.56 -11.67 10.13
C ALA A 109 -8.94 -10.78 9.03
N TRP A 110 -9.05 -11.15 7.76
CA TRP A 110 -8.58 -10.36 6.62
C TRP A 110 -9.36 -9.06 6.38
N ILE A 111 -10.48 -8.84 7.07
CA ILE A 111 -11.22 -7.57 6.98
C ILE A 111 -10.35 -6.36 7.34
N ALA A 112 -9.35 -6.56 8.21
CA ALA A 112 -8.39 -5.51 8.56
C ALA A 112 -7.62 -5.02 7.32
N VAL A 113 -7.25 -5.92 6.41
CA VAL A 113 -6.59 -5.58 5.13
C VAL A 113 -7.53 -4.78 4.25
N THR A 114 -8.78 -5.24 4.08
CA THR A 114 -9.81 -4.55 3.31
C THR A 114 -10.02 -3.11 3.78
N LEU A 115 -10.21 -2.92 5.09
CA LEU A 115 -10.44 -1.60 5.67
C LEU A 115 -9.22 -0.70 5.55
N THR A 116 -8.03 -1.25 5.81
CA THR A 116 -6.77 -0.50 5.69
C THR A 116 -6.58 -0.01 4.26
N ASP A 117 -6.78 -0.86 3.27
CA ASP A 117 -6.64 -0.50 1.86
C ASP A 117 -7.65 0.55 1.41
N LEU A 118 -8.93 0.44 1.84
CA LEU A 118 -9.95 1.45 1.53
C LEU A 118 -9.63 2.81 2.14
N ILE A 119 -9.21 2.84 3.41
CA ILE A 119 -8.86 4.09 4.11
C ILE A 119 -7.66 4.73 3.43
N LEU A 120 -6.59 3.97 3.20
CA LEU A 120 -5.36 4.47 2.59
C LEU A 120 -5.60 4.95 1.15
N ALA A 121 -6.33 4.17 0.33
CA ALA A 121 -6.70 4.60 -1.03
C ALA A 121 -7.54 5.89 -1.01
N SER A 122 -8.49 6.02 -0.08
CA SER A 122 -9.32 7.23 0.05
C SER A 122 -8.50 8.45 0.42
N VAL A 123 -7.53 8.30 1.34
CA VAL A 123 -6.58 9.35 1.70
C VAL A 123 -5.73 9.74 0.48
N GLN A 124 -5.19 8.77 -0.26
CA GLN A 124 -4.39 9.04 -1.48
C GLN A 124 -5.16 9.82 -2.53
N ILE A 125 -6.37 9.36 -2.85
CA ILE A 125 -7.24 10.01 -3.83
C ILE A 125 -7.56 11.45 -3.38
N THR A 126 -7.81 11.65 -2.09
CA THR A 126 -8.08 12.98 -1.54
C THR A 126 -6.86 13.89 -1.64
N LEU A 127 -5.66 13.40 -1.29
CA LEU A 127 -4.41 14.16 -1.41
C LEU A 127 -4.15 14.57 -2.87
N LEU A 128 -4.36 13.66 -3.83
CA LEU A 128 -4.21 13.94 -5.25
C LEU A 128 -5.24 14.97 -5.75
N LYS A 129 -6.50 14.84 -5.35
CA LYS A 129 -7.57 15.82 -5.66
C LYS A 129 -7.29 17.21 -5.09
N LEU A 130 -6.65 17.29 -3.93
CA LEU A 130 -6.22 18.54 -3.30
C LEU A 130 -4.92 19.12 -3.92
N GLY A 131 -4.40 18.50 -4.98
CA GLY A 131 -3.25 19.00 -5.72
C GLY A 131 -1.90 18.69 -5.08
N ALA A 132 -1.79 17.59 -4.30
CA ALA A 132 -0.51 17.12 -3.80
C ALA A 132 0.49 16.89 -4.95
N PHE A 133 1.67 17.49 -4.84
CA PHE A 133 2.76 17.45 -5.81
C PHE A 133 2.46 18.04 -7.20
N GLN A 134 1.25 18.51 -7.44
CA GLN A 134 0.91 19.24 -8.66
C GLN A 134 1.53 20.64 -8.58
N ALA A 135 2.27 21.01 -9.63
CA ALA A 135 2.63 22.41 -9.82
C ALA A 135 1.32 23.21 -9.87
N GLY A 136 1.28 24.43 -9.30
CA GLY A 136 0.16 25.30 -9.60
C GLY A 136 0.11 25.48 -11.11
N GLU A 137 -0.86 24.85 -11.78
CA GLU A 137 -1.37 25.43 -13.01
C GLU A 137 -1.95 26.76 -12.56
N LYS A 138 -1.21 27.80 -12.94
CA LYS A 138 -1.44 29.25 -12.79
C LYS A 138 -2.71 29.66 -12.04
#